data_AF-A0A2A4EX59-F1
#
_entry.id   AF-A0A2A4EX59-F1
#
_cell.length_a   1.000
_cell.length_b   1.000
_cell.length_c   1.000
_cell.angle_alpha   90.00
_cell.angle_beta   90.00
_cell.angle_gamma   90.00
#
_symmetry.space_group_name_H-M   'P 1'
#
loop_
_entity.id
_entity.type
_entity.pdbx_description
1 polymer ?
#
loop_
_entity_poly.entity_id
_entity_poly.type
_entity_poly.pdbx_seq_one_letter_code
_entity_poly.pdbx_strand_id
1 'polypeptide(L)'
;MQAVVGAVAVEDIDALCGLLAQAGVIALHGLGREGLMMRAFSMRLFHLGLRATPVGDMALPAVGGGDLFIASAGPGHFDTVAALMRIAQTAGAKTVLFTAEPDAPLRHCADLTILLPARTMARPVAHTSGPLALPMGSAYEGGLFLLCEYIVAQLAGRLEVDEASMRARHTNLE
;
A
#
# COMPACT_ATOMS: atom_id res chain seq x y z
N MET A 1 -7.23 7.43 -14.09
CA MET A 1 -6.75 7.93 -12.78
C MET A 1 -7.91 8.33 -11.88
N GLN A 2 -8.74 9.31 -12.27
CA GLN A 2 -9.90 9.77 -11.48
C GLN A 2 -10.89 8.67 -11.07
N ALA A 3 -11.18 7.70 -11.93
CA ALA A 3 -12.13 6.62 -11.62
C ALA A 3 -11.62 5.62 -10.55
N VAL A 4 -10.29 5.46 -10.41
CA VAL A 4 -9.67 4.54 -9.43
C VAL A 4 -9.50 5.25 -8.09
N VAL A 5 -8.92 6.46 -8.13
CA VAL A 5 -8.67 7.27 -6.92
C VAL A 5 -9.98 7.78 -6.32
N GLY A 6 -10.94 8.20 -7.16
CA GLY A 6 -12.26 8.66 -6.71
C GLY A 6 -13.16 7.56 -6.15
N ALA A 7 -12.75 6.29 -6.24
CA ALA A 7 -13.45 5.16 -5.63
C ALA A 7 -12.98 4.85 -4.20
N VAL A 8 -11.92 5.51 -3.73
CA VAL A 8 -11.38 5.39 -2.37
C VAL A 8 -11.82 6.61 -1.56
N ALA A 9 -12.23 6.40 -0.30
CA ALA A 9 -12.65 7.49 0.57
C ALA A 9 -11.49 8.48 0.81
N VAL A 10 -11.77 9.78 0.70
CA VAL A 10 -10.76 10.83 0.85
C VAL A 10 -10.23 10.86 2.29
N GLU A 11 -11.10 10.56 3.26
CA GLU A 11 -10.79 10.48 4.68
C GLU A 11 -9.80 9.36 4.98
N ASP A 12 -9.94 8.21 4.32
CA ASP A 12 -9.02 7.07 4.47
C ASP A 12 -7.63 7.41 3.90
N ILE A 13 -7.60 8.12 2.76
CA ILE A 13 -6.35 8.60 2.16
C ILE A 13 -5.66 9.60 3.10
N ASP A 14 -6.41 10.59 3.62
CA ASP A 14 -5.88 11.60 4.52
C ASP A 14 -5.34 10.99 5.83
N ALA A 15 -6.08 10.02 6.39
CA ALA A 15 -5.68 9.25 7.57
C ALA A 15 -4.38 8.48 7.30
N LEU A 16 -4.27 7.80 6.15
CA LEU A 16 -3.04 7.10 5.77
C LEU A 16 -1.86 8.06 5.58
N CYS A 17 -2.06 9.20 4.91
CA CYS A 17 -1.03 10.22 4.81
C CYS A 17 -0.58 10.71 6.20
N GLY A 18 -1.48 10.75 7.18
CA GLY A 18 -1.17 11.13 8.56
C GLY A 18 -0.30 10.10 9.25
N LEU A 19 -0.65 8.82 9.11
CA LEU A 19 0.15 7.70 9.62
C LEU A 19 1.54 7.65 8.97
N LEU A 20 1.62 7.78 7.65
CA LEU A 20 2.88 7.77 6.91
C LEU A 20 3.82 8.91 7.32
N ALA A 21 3.29 10.12 7.51
CA ALA A 21 4.08 11.29 7.89
C ALA A 21 4.68 11.19 9.31
N GLN A 22 4.07 10.39 10.20
CA GLN A 22 4.48 10.27 11.60
C GLN A 22 5.22 8.95 11.90
N ALA A 23 5.24 7.99 10.97
CA ALA A 23 5.81 6.67 11.19
C ALA A 23 7.34 6.71 11.34
N GLY A 24 7.86 5.98 12.33
CA GLY A 24 9.31 5.81 12.50
C GLY A 24 9.93 4.95 11.40
N VAL A 25 9.46 3.70 11.30
CA VAL A 25 9.76 2.74 10.23
C VAL A 25 8.47 2.38 9.51
N ILE A 26 8.53 2.23 8.18
CA ILE A 26 7.41 1.77 7.36
C ILE A 26 7.82 0.46 6.69
N ALA A 27 7.21 -0.64 7.09
CA ALA A 27 7.39 -1.95 6.49
C ALA A 27 6.27 -2.22 5.48
N LEU A 28 6.60 -2.53 4.22
CA LEU A 28 5.62 -2.76 3.16
C LEU A 28 5.65 -4.21 2.67
N HIS A 29 4.48 -4.82 2.48
CA HIS A 29 4.37 -6.20 1.99
C HIS A 29 3.21 -6.41 1.01
N GLY A 30 3.40 -7.37 0.11
CA GLY A 30 2.39 -7.85 -0.83
C GLY A 30 2.95 -9.06 -1.56
N LEU A 31 2.07 -9.82 -2.20
CA LEU A 31 2.44 -11.02 -2.96
C LEU A 31 2.33 -10.78 -4.47
N GLY A 32 3.17 -11.47 -5.25
CA GLY A 32 3.14 -11.38 -6.71
C GLY A 32 3.25 -9.95 -7.22
N ARG A 33 2.37 -9.59 -8.17
CA ARG A 33 2.34 -8.24 -8.77
C ARG A 33 1.90 -7.16 -7.78
N GLU A 34 1.05 -7.47 -6.81
CA GLU A 34 0.73 -6.53 -5.71
C GLU A 34 2.01 -6.19 -4.94
N GLY A 35 2.86 -7.19 -4.65
CA GLY A 35 4.16 -6.99 -4.02
C GLY A 35 5.11 -6.09 -4.83
N LEU A 36 5.08 -6.15 -6.16
CA LEU A 36 5.83 -5.23 -7.01
C LEU A 36 5.35 -3.78 -6.88
N MET A 37 4.03 -3.56 -6.80
CA MET A 37 3.47 -2.23 -6.58
C MET A 37 3.82 -1.70 -5.19
N MET A 38 3.80 -2.56 -4.16
CA MET A 38 4.23 -2.19 -2.81
C MET A 38 5.72 -1.85 -2.74
N ARG A 39 6.57 -2.51 -3.52
CA ARG A 39 8.00 -2.15 -3.65
C ARG A 39 8.19 -0.81 -4.36
N ALA A 40 7.45 -0.54 -5.44
CA ALA A 40 7.45 0.76 -6.10
C ALA A 40 7.02 1.88 -5.14
N PHE A 41 5.99 1.63 -4.34
CA PHE A 41 5.53 2.58 -3.33
C PHE A 41 6.59 2.80 -2.23
N SER A 42 7.20 1.74 -1.71
CA SER A 42 8.32 1.84 -0.75
C SER A 42 9.43 2.73 -1.29
N MET A 43 9.77 2.59 -2.57
CA MET A 43 10.78 3.42 -3.20
C MET A 43 10.35 4.89 -3.29
N ARG A 44 9.09 5.21 -3.61
CA ARG A 44 8.62 6.61 -3.56
C ARG A 44 8.62 7.19 -2.15
N LEU A 45 8.23 6.42 -1.13
CA LEU A 45 8.30 6.84 0.27
C LEU A 45 9.74 7.13 0.70
N PHE A 46 10.70 6.31 0.27
CA PHE A 46 12.13 6.58 0.45
C PHE A 46 12.55 7.91 -0.21
N HIS A 47 12.10 8.17 -1.44
CA HIS A 47 12.35 9.46 -2.11
C HIS A 47 11.71 10.65 -1.38
N LEU A 48 10.64 10.45 -0.63
CA LEU A 48 10.06 11.48 0.25
C LEU A 48 10.86 11.68 1.55
N GLY A 49 11.90 10.87 1.80
CA GLY A 49 12.73 10.94 3.01
C GLY A 49 12.21 10.08 4.15
N LEU A 50 11.22 9.22 3.90
CA LEU A 50 10.68 8.30 4.90
C LEU A 50 11.49 7.00 4.95
N ARG A 51 11.52 6.36 6.12
CA ARG A 51 12.21 5.07 6.33
C ARG A 51 11.31 3.91 5.91
N ALA A 52 11.13 3.75 4.61
CA ALA A 52 10.26 2.74 4.03
C ALA A 52 11.07 1.59 3.41
N THR A 53 10.83 0.37 3.88
CA THR A 53 11.55 -0.82 3.42
C THR A 53 10.59 -1.98 3.16
N PRO A 54 10.70 -2.72 2.05
CA PRO A 54 9.90 -3.92 1.82
C PRO A 54 10.24 -5.04 2.81
N VAL A 55 9.23 -5.81 3.22
CA VAL A 55 9.45 -7.02 4.01
C VAL A 55 10.29 -8.04 3.24
N GLY A 56 11.28 -8.61 3.92
CA GLY A 56 12.26 -9.55 3.36
C GLY A 56 13.51 -8.87 2.78
N ASP A 57 13.56 -7.54 2.76
CA ASP A 57 14.79 -6.80 2.47
C ASP A 57 15.75 -6.86 3.67
N MET A 58 17.05 -7.00 3.41
CA MET A 58 18.09 -7.07 4.44
C MET A 58 18.21 -5.78 5.27
N ALA A 59 17.74 -4.65 4.74
CA ALA A 59 17.79 -3.36 5.40
C ALA A 59 16.57 -3.06 6.28
N LEU A 60 15.56 -3.94 6.36
CA LEU A 60 14.38 -3.72 7.18
C LEU A 60 14.74 -3.93 8.67
N PRO A 61 14.71 -2.87 9.52
CA PRO A 61 14.91 -3.06 10.96
C PRO A 61 13.69 -3.72 11.60
N ALA A 62 13.82 -4.10 12.87
CA ALA A 62 12.66 -4.52 13.67
C ALA A 62 11.61 -3.39 13.71
N VAL A 63 10.35 -3.77 13.55
CA VAL A 63 9.20 -2.86 13.71
C VAL A 63 8.69 -2.92 15.15
N GLY A 64 8.13 -1.82 15.65
CA GLY A 64 7.47 -1.77 16.94
C GLY A 64 6.58 -0.53 17.13
N GLY A 65 6.41 -0.11 18.39
CA GLY A 65 5.61 1.07 18.74
C GLY A 65 6.05 2.34 18.01
N GLY A 66 5.12 2.99 17.31
CA GLY A 66 5.38 4.18 16.49
C GLY A 66 5.74 3.88 15.02
N ASP A 67 5.88 2.61 14.67
CA ASP A 67 6.11 2.16 13.30
C ASP A 67 4.79 1.77 12.60
N LEU A 68 4.90 1.56 11.29
CA LEU A 68 3.78 1.24 10.41
C LEU A 68 4.10 -0.01 9.58
N PHE A 69 3.19 -0.98 9.61
CA PHE A 69 3.19 -2.11 8.69
C PHE A 69 2.05 -1.95 7.70
N ILE A 70 2.35 -2.01 6.40
CA ILE A 70 1.40 -1.83 5.32
C ILE A 70 1.41 -3.09 4.44
N ALA A 71 0.25 -3.71 4.27
CA ALA A 71 0.11 -4.85 3.36
C ALA A 71 -0.93 -4.61 2.27
N SER A 72 -0.71 -5.20 1.10
CA SER A 72 -1.77 -5.42 0.11
C SER A 72 -2.20 -6.88 0.11
N ALA A 73 -3.51 -7.08 0.22
CA ALA A 73 -4.16 -8.34 -0.08
C ALA A 73 -5.46 -8.06 -0.85
N GLY A 74 -5.35 -7.95 -2.17
CA GLY A 74 -6.50 -7.68 -3.06
C GLY A 74 -7.70 -8.60 -2.75
N PRO A 75 -7.53 -9.93 -2.78
CA PRO A 75 -8.56 -10.92 -2.39
C PRO A 75 -9.07 -10.87 -0.95
N GLY A 76 -8.51 -10.01 -0.09
CA GLY A 76 -8.89 -9.87 1.31
C GLY A 76 -8.19 -10.82 2.28
N HIS A 77 -7.50 -11.85 1.78
CA HIS A 77 -6.73 -12.78 2.62
C HIS A 77 -5.54 -13.42 1.89
N PHE A 78 -4.41 -13.51 2.59
CA PHE A 78 -3.29 -14.39 2.29
C PHE A 78 -2.68 -14.84 3.62
N ASP A 79 -2.30 -16.12 3.75
CA ASP A 79 -1.79 -16.65 5.02
C ASP A 79 -0.50 -15.96 5.49
N THR A 80 0.39 -15.63 4.55
CA THR A 80 1.63 -14.89 4.84
C THR A 80 1.34 -13.47 5.30
N VAL A 81 0.41 -12.78 4.66
CA VAL A 81 -0.02 -11.43 5.06
C VAL A 81 -0.65 -11.48 6.45
N ALA A 82 -1.53 -12.46 6.71
CA ALA A 82 -2.15 -12.67 8.02
C ALA A 82 -1.11 -12.85 9.13
N ALA A 83 -0.10 -13.69 8.88
CA ALA A 83 0.97 -13.94 9.83
C ALA A 83 1.80 -12.68 10.11
N LEU A 84 2.18 -11.94 9.06
CA LEU A 84 2.99 -10.72 9.19
C LEU A 84 2.23 -9.58 9.87
N MET A 85 0.94 -9.41 9.57
CA MET A 85 0.09 -8.42 10.26
C MET A 85 0.03 -8.71 11.75
N ARG A 86 -0.18 -9.98 12.16
CA ARG A 86 -0.18 -10.36 13.58
C ARG A 86 1.17 -10.12 14.26
N ILE A 87 2.27 -10.41 13.58
CA ILE A 87 3.62 -10.12 14.10
C ILE A 87 3.79 -8.62 14.32
N ALA A 88 3.42 -7.78 13.34
CA ALA A 88 3.52 -6.34 13.44
C ALA A 88 2.67 -5.77 14.60
N GLN A 89 1.43 -6.22 14.74
CA GLN A 89 0.54 -5.85 15.86
C GLN A 89 1.14 -6.26 17.21
N THR A 90 1.69 -7.47 17.30
CA THR A 90 2.30 -7.98 18.55
C THR A 90 3.54 -7.15 18.93
N ALA A 91 4.27 -6.63 17.96
CA ALA A 91 5.39 -5.73 18.18
C ALA A 91 4.95 -4.29 18.53
N GLY A 92 3.66 -3.96 18.37
CA GLY A 92 3.09 -2.64 18.67
C GLY A 92 3.08 -1.67 17.48
N ALA A 93 3.41 -2.13 16.26
CA ALA A 93 3.30 -1.33 15.06
C ALA A 93 1.83 -1.21 14.64
N LYS A 94 1.45 -0.05 14.06
CA LYS A 94 0.14 0.10 13.44
C LYS A 94 0.07 -0.67 12.13
N THR A 95 -1.09 -1.21 11.79
CA THR A 95 -1.29 -2.00 10.56
C THR A 95 -2.25 -1.33 9.59
N VAL A 96 -1.87 -1.31 8.31
CA VAL A 96 -2.70 -0.83 7.19
C VAL A 96 -2.89 -1.94 6.19
N LEU A 97 -4.13 -2.14 5.73
CA LEU A 97 -4.47 -3.11 4.71
C LEU A 97 -5.04 -2.42 3.47
N PHE A 98 -4.39 -2.60 2.31
CA PHE A 98 -5.00 -2.37 1.01
C PHE A 98 -5.73 -3.64 0.57
N THR A 99 -7.00 -3.52 0.18
CA THR A 99 -7.79 -4.65 -0.31
C THR A 99 -8.91 -4.18 -1.24
N ALA A 100 -9.44 -5.08 -2.07
CA ALA A 100 -10.67 -4.80 -2.83
C ALA A 100 -11.93 -5.40 -2.19
N GLU A 101 -11.78 -6.22 -1.15
CA GLU A 101 -12.89 -6.93 -0.54
C GLU A 101 -13.40 -6.18 0.71
N PRO A 102 -14.64 -5.66 0.69
CA PRO A 102 -15.23 -4.97 1.83
C PRO A 102 -15.27 -5.84 3.10
N ASP A 103 -15.51 -7.14 2.93
CA ASP A 103 -15.62 -8.10 4.02
C ASP A 103 -14.34 -8.93 4.19
N ALA A 104 -13.19 -8.38 3.78
CA ALA A 104 -11.90 -9.04 3.89
C ALA A 104 -11.62 -9.51 5.33
N PRO A 105 -11.32 -10.81 5.56
CA PRO A 105 -11.02 -11.33 6.89
C PRO A 105 -9.88 -10.60 7.61
N LEU A 106 -8.90 -10.10 6.85
CA LEU A 106 -7.76 -9.37 7.40
C LEU A 106 -8.09 -7.97 7.95
N ARG A 107 -9.29 -7.42 7.71
CA ARG A 107 -9.68 -6.12 8.28
C ARG A 107 -9.66 -6.12 9.80
N HIS A 108 -9.94 -7.25 10.43
CA HIS A 108 -9.87 -7.40 11.89
C HIS A 108 -8.44 -7.26 12.44
N CYS A 109 -7.43 -7.42 11.59
CA CYS A 109 -6.02 -7.25 11.92
C CYS A 109 -5.46 -5.89 11.47
N ALA A 110 -6.30 -5.00 10.92
CA ALA A 110 -5.89 -3.69 10.38
C ALA A 110 -6.40 -2.55 11.25
N ASP A 111 -5.52 -1.63 11.66
CA ASP A 111 -5.93 -0.35 12.27
C ASP A 111 -6.59 0.58 11.24
N LEU A 112 -6.17 0.50 9.98
CA LEU A 112 -6.77 1.21 8.85
C LEU A 112 -6.89 0.29 7.65
N THR A 113 -8.05 0.29 6.99
CA THR A 113 -8.24 -0.42 5.72
C THR A 113 -8.48 0.57 4.60
N ILE A 114 -7.65 0.51 3.56
CA ILE A 114 -7.88 1.23 2.31
C ILE A 114 -8.61 0.30 1.35
N LEU A 115 -9.90 0.54 1.20
CA LEU A 115 -10.73 -0.20 0.25
C LEU A 115 -10.54 0.40 -1.15
N LEU A 116 -9.93 -0.36 -2.04
CA LEU A 116 -9.78 -0.03 -3.45
C LEU A 116 -10.71 -0.90 -4.28
N PRO A 117 -11.90 -0.40 -4.71
CA PRO A 117 -12.86 -1.19 -5.45
C PRO A 117 -12.30 -1.53 -6.83
N ALA A 118 -11.80 -2.76 -6.99
CA ALA A 118 -11.28 -3.25 -8.25
C ALA A 118 -11.44 -4.77 -8.34
N ARG A 119 -11.34 -5.31 -9.56
CA ARG A 119 -11.38 -6.76 -9.77
C ARG A 119 -10.12 -7.42 -9.22
N THR A 120 -10.32 -8.50 -8.46
CA THR A 120 -9.25 -9.34 -7.91
C THR A 120 -9.39 -10.77 -8.42
N MET A 121 -8.40 -11.62 -8.12
CA MET A 121 -8.44 -13.06 -8.44
C MET A 121 -9.59 -13.82 -7.76
N ALA A 122 -10.20 -13.27 -6.69
CA ALA A 122 -11.20 -13.96 -5.89
C ALA A 122 -12.64 -13.87 -6.43
N ARG A 123 -12.91 -13.07 -7.46
CA ARG A 123 -14.24 -12.95 -8.09
C ARG A 123 -14.25 -13.57 -9.49
N PRO A 124 -14.79 -14.80 -9.68
CA PRO A 124 -14.99 -15.38 -10.99
C PRO A 124 -16.07 -14.64 -11.79
N VAL A 125 -15.97 -14.74 -13.12
CA VAL A 125 -16.70 -13.93 -14.10
C VAL A 125 -18.19 -14.30 -14.17
N ALA A 126 -19.06 -13.43 -13.65
CA ALA A 126 -20.39 -13.24 -14.20
C ALA A 126 -20.39 -11.91 -14.96
N HIS A 127 -20.27 -11.97 -16.28
CA HIS A 127 -20.45 -10.85 -17.22
C HIS A 127 -19.33 -9.79 -17.24
N THR A 128 -18.37 -9.97 -18.14
CA THR A 128 -17.56 -8.87 -18.68
C THR A 128 -18.40 -8.06 -19.67
N SER A 129 -19.16 -7.10 -19.17
CA SER A 129 -19.84 -6.10 -20.01
C SER A 129 -19.16 -4.74 -19.81
N GLY A 130 -17.94 -4.60 -20.35
CA GLY A 130 -17.18 -3.34 -20.34
C GLY A 130 -15.92 -3.43 -21.21
N PRO A 131 -15.50 -2.33 -21.86
CA PRO A 131 -14.44 -2.34 -22.89
C PRO A 131 -13.02 -2.64 -22.38
N LEU A 132 -12.80 -2.79 -21.07
CA LEU A 132 -11.49 -3.03 -20.47
C LEU A 132 -11.48 -4.30 -19.59
N ALA A 133 -11.65 -5.46 -20.22
CA ALA A 133 -11.55 -6.76 -19.55
C ALA A 133 -10.08 -7.13 -19.30
N LEU A 134 -9.51 -6.61 -18.21
CA LEU A 134 -8.14 -6.94 -17.80
C LEU A 134 -8.08 -8.35 -17.18
N PRO A 135 -7.02 -9.13 -17.45
CA PRO A 135 -6.92 -10.49 -16.93
C PRO A 135 -6.57 -10.51 -15.44
N MET A 136 -7.05 -11.53 -14.72
CA MET A 136 -6.64 -11.81 -13.34
C MET A 136 -6.87 -10.59 -12.40
N GLY A 137 -5.94 -10.32 -11.48
CA GLY A 137 -5.94 -9.15 -10.61
C GLY A 137 -5.43 -7.86 -11.24
N SER A 138 -5.22 -7.79 -12.56
CA SER A 138 -4.54 -6.66 -13.21
C SER A 138 -5.22 -5.31 -12.98
N ALA A 139 -6.54 -5.29 -12.84
CA ALA A 139 -7.28 -4.07 -12.54
C ALA A 139 -6.96 -3.55 -11.13
N TYR A 140 -6.92 -4.45 -10.14
CA TYR A 140 -6.53 -4.10 -8.78
C TYR A 140 -5.07 -3.65 -8.69
N GLU A 141 -4.15 -4.38 -9.33
CA GLU A 141 -2.71 -4.06 -9.28
C GLU A 141 -2.41 -2.71 -9.95
N GLY A 142 -3.00 -2.45 -11.12
CA GLY A 142 -2.87 -1.14 -11.78
C GLY A 142 -3.55 -0.02 -10.99
N GLY A 143 -4.67 -0.32 -10.34
CA GLY A 143 -5.34 0.62 -9.45
C GLY A 143 -4.50 0.95 -8.21
N LEU A 144 -3.89 -0.06 -7.60
CA LEU A 144 -3.01 0.06 -6.43
C LEU A 144 -1.82 0.94 -6.76
N PHE A 145 -1.19 0.75 -7.92
CA PHE A 145 -0.11 1.63 -8.38
C PHE A 145 -0.55 3.10 -8.45
N LEU A 146 -1.66 3.38 -9.15
CA LEU A 146 -2.16 4.74 -9.31
C LEU A 146 -2.56 5.38 -7.96
N LEU A 147 -3.13 4.60 -7.06
CA LEU A 147 -3.49 5.05 -5.72
C LEU A 147 -2.24 5.38 -4.90
N CYS A 148 -1.20 4.52 -4.94
CA CYS A 148 0.07 4.79 -4.27
C CYS A 148 0.72 6.08 -4.79
N GLU A 149 0.78 6.30 -6.10
CA GLU A 149 1.33 7.54 -6.67
C GLU A 149 0.50 8.78 -6.27
N TYR A 150 -0.83 8.65 -6.16
CA TYR A 150 -1.67 9.71 -5.64
C TYR A 150 -1.37 10.02 -4.16
N ILE A 151 -1.23 9.00 -3.32
CA ILE A 151 -0.83 9.15 -1.91
C ILE A 151 0.54 9.82 -1.81
N VAL A 152 1.50 9.46 -2.66
CA VAL A 152 2.83 10.09 -2.73
C VAL A 152 2.71 11.59 -3.02
N ALA A 153 1.87 11.99 -3.98
CA ALA A 153 1.67 13.40 -4.32
C ALA A 153 1.08 14.20 -3.14
N GLN A 154 0.07 13.63 -2.46
CA GLN A 154 -0.53 14.25 -1.27
C GLN A 154 0.50 14.35 -0.12
N LEU A 155 1.30 13.29 0.06
CA LEU A 155 2.30 13.23 1.12
C LEU A 155 3.48 14.18 0.85
N ALA A 156 3.90 14.36 -0.40
CA ALA A 156 4.90 15.35 -0.77
C ALA A 156 4.48 16.77 -0.35
N GLY A 157 3.22 17.14 -0.62
CA GLY A 157 2.66 18.42 -0.17
C GLY A 157 2.63 18.54 1.36
N ARG A 158 2.24 17.47 2.07
CA ARG A 158 2.20 17.45 3.55
C ARG A 158 3.58 17.52 4.20
N LEU A 159 4.60 16.91 3.59
CA LEU A 159 5.97 16.90 4.09
C LEU A 159 6.80 18.10 3.59
N GLU A 160 6.21 18.96 2.76
CA GLU A 160 6.90 20.08 2.10
C GLU A 160 8.15 19.63 1.30
N VAL A 161 8.07 18.45 0.68
CA VAL A 161 9.16 17.87 -0.11
C VAL A 161 8.94 18.15 -1.59
N ASP A 162 9.90 18.81 -2.24
CA ASP A 162 9.88 19.10 -3.67
C ASP A 162 10.49 17.97 -4.52
N GLU A 163 10.27 18.02 -5.84
CA GLU A 163 10.79 17.02 -6.77
C GLU A 163 12.33 16.99 -6.77
N ALA A 164 12.99 18.13 -6.56
CA ALA A 164 14.45 18.21 -6.49
C ALA A 164 15.01 17.40 -5.32
N SER A 165 14.39 17.50 -4.14
CA SER A 165 14.74 16.70 -2.95
C SER A 165 14.49 15.22 -3.17
N MET A 166 13.40 14.86 -3.85
CA MET A 166 13.13 13.48 -4.24
C MET A 166 14.21 12.94 -5.20
N ARG A 167 14.59 13.72 -6.21
CA ARG A 167 15.64 13.37 -7.17
C ARG A 167 17.01 13.22 -6.49
N ALA A 168 17.32 14.06 -5.50
CA ALA A 168 18.57 13.96 -4.74
C ALA A 168 18.70 12.66 -3.92
N ARG A 169 17.57 12.02 -3.56
CA ARG A 169 17.54 10.71 -2.92
C ARG A 169 17.47 9.54 -3.91
N HIS A 170 17.29 9.80 -5.21
CA HIS A 170 17.25 8.75 -6.21
C HIS A 170 18.62 8.10 -6.36
N THR A 171 18.65 6.80 -6.65
CA THR A 171 19.91 6.10 -6.96
C THR A 171 20.59 6.74 -8.17
N ASN A 172 21.91 6.77 -8.15
CA ASN A 172 22.75 7.23 -9.26
C ASN A 172 23.63 6.09 -9.82
N LEU A 173 23.36 4.85 -9.40
CA LEU A 173 24.05 3.64 -9.82
C LEU A 173 23.10 2.79 -10.68
N GLU A 174 22.77 3.31 -11.87
CA GLU A 174 21.96 2.64 -12.90
C GLU A 174 22.71 2.56 -14.23
#